data_AF-A0A4S8JCG7-F1
#
_entry.id   AF-A0A4S8JCG7-F1
#
_cell.length_a   1.000
_cell.length_b   1.000
_cell.length_c   1.000
_cell.angle_alpha   90.00
_cell.angle_beta   90.00
_cell.angle_gamma   90.00
#
_symmetry.space_group_name_H-M   'P 1'
#
loop_
_entity.id
_entity.type
_entity.pdbx_description
1 polymer ?
#
loop_
_entity_poly.entity_id
_entity_poly.type
_entity_poly.pdbx_seq_one_letter_code
_entity_poly.pdbx_strand_id
1 'polypeptide(L)'
;MAFWFFLLLAIASLSTVHAQLPTTDGYLSIDCGISSNTNYTDETTKIPYVSDDGFIDTGTDHTIASNYADSSLEKQLQTLRSFPNGSRNCYALTVTPEQKYLVRASFMYGSYDGLNGASPSNPLLFDLHLGVNLWTTVNITKASDIRRAEAIFVASADSASVCLVKTGSATPFISALELRPLKNTIYSYANATQNLVLFLRINLAPTTNTLLR
;
A
#
# COMPACT_ATOMS: atom_id res chain seq x y z
N MET A 1 -55.92 -10.95 -18.50
CA MET A 1 -54.88 -9.90 -18.41
C MET A 1 -54.30 -9.97 -17.01
N ALA A 2 -53.15 -10.60 -16.84
CA ALA A 2 -52.51 -10.77 -15.53
C ALA A 2 -51.41 -9.71 -15.39
N PHE A 3 -51.60 -8.77 -14.46
CA PHE A 3 -50.62 -7.75 -14.11
C PHE A 3 -49.59 -8.36 -13.15
N TRP A 4 -48.34 -8.50 -13.59
CA TRP A 4 -47.20 -8.80 -12.73
C TRP A 4 -46.64 -7.49 -12.16
N PHE A 5 -46.73 -7.33 -10.84
CA PHE A 5 -46.07 -6.27 -10.10
C PHE A 5 -44.63 -6.73 -9.79
N PHE A 6 -43.63 -6.18 -10.48
CA PHE A 6 -42.23 -6.37 -10.09
C PHE A 6 -41.87 -5.36 -9.00
N LEU A 7 -41.72 -5.85 -7.77
CA LEU A 7 -41.16 -5.08 -6.66
C LEU A 7 -39.62 -5.13 -6.75
N LEU A 8 -39.00 -4.08 -7.27
CA LEU A 8 -37.54 -3.92 -7.20
C LEU A 8 -37.16 -3.40 -5.81
N LEU A 9 -36.69 -4.30 -4.94
CA LEU A 9 -36.04 -3.92 -3.69
C LEU A 9 -34.73 -3.17 -4.00
N ALA A 10 -34.69 -1.88 -3.67
CA ALA A 10 -33.44 -1.14 -3.58
C ALA A 10 -32.65 -1.64 -2.37
N ILE A 11 -31.63 -2.47 -2.60
CA ILE A 11 -30.67 -2.84 -1.57
C ILE A 11 -29.76 -1.63 -1.38
N ALA A 12 -30.03 -0.83 -0.35
CA ALA A 12 -29.08 0.17 0.12
C ALA A 12 -27.90 -0.57 0.76
N SER A 13 -26.78 -0.65 0.04
CA SER A 13 -25.51 -1.08 0.61
C SER A 13 -25.08 -0.02 1.64
N LEU A 14 -25.20 -0.35 2.93
CA LEU A 14 -24.50 0.40 3.98
C LEU A 14 -23.01 0.11 3.81
N SER A 15 -22.29 1.00 3.12
CA SER A 15 -20.86 1.10 3.26
C SER A 15 -20.57 1.61 4.67
N THR A 16 -20.23 0.71 5.58
CA THR A 16 -19.65 1.08 6.85
C THR A 16 -18.29 1.71 6.58
N VAL A 17 -18.25 3.03 6.50
CA VAL A 17 -17.01 3.79 6.57
C VAL A 17 -16.47 3.58 7.99
N HIS A 18 -15.58 2.60 8.17
CA HIS A 18 -14.79 2.52 9.39
C HIS A 18 -13.89 3.74 9.40
N ALA A 19 -14.29 4.73 10.19
CA ALA A 19 -13.48 5.91 10.47
C ALA A 19 -12.12 5.43 10.99
N GLN A 20 -11.12 5.67 10.16
CA GLN A 20 -9.71 5.55 10.46
C GLN A 20 -9.44 6.23 11.80
N LEU A 21 -8.65 5.62 12.68
CA LEU A 21 -8.01 6.34 13.78
C LEU A 21 -6.66 6.85 13.23
N PRO A 22 -6.60 8.03 12.57
CA PRO A 22 -5.31 8.69 12.41
C PRO A 22 -4.71 8.86 13.80
N THR A 23 -3.41 8.61 13.93
CA THR A 23 -2.68 9.02 15.13
C THR A 23 -2.90 10.53 15.35
N THR A 24 -2.56 11.04 16.54
CA THR A 24 -2.63 12.47 16.86
C THR A 24 -1.96 13.39 15.82
N ASP A 25 -1.07 12.86 14.97
CA ASP A 25 -0.35 13.60 13.93
C ASP A 25 -0.84 13.32 12.49
N GLY A 26 -1.93 12.55 12.31
CA GLY A 26 -2.47 12.22 10.99
C GLY A 26 -1.68 11.14 10.23
N TYR A 27 -0.86 10.35 10.93
CA TYR A 27 -0.04 9.31 10.31
C TYR A 27 -0.85 8.03 10.15
N LEU A 28 -0.64 7.32 9.04
CA LEU A 28 -1.24 6.01 8.76
C LEU A 28 -0.18 5.03 8.28
N SER A 29 -0.08 3.88 8.93
CA SER A 29 0.75 2.76 8.46
C SER A 29 -0.12 1.52 8.40
N ILE A 30 -0.20 0.91 7.24
CA ILE A 30 -1.02 -0.26 6.97
C ILE A 30 -0.08 -1.44 6.74
N ASP A 31 -0.24 -2.51 7.51
CA ASP A 31 0.36 -3.82 7.26
C ASP A 31 -0.64 -4.63 6.44
N CYS A 32 -0.30 -4.88 5.18
CA CYS A 32 -1.23 -5.44 4.21
C CYS A 32 -1.24 -6.96 4.32
N GLY A 33 -2.43 -7.56 4.46
CA GLY A 33 -2.58 -9.00 4.64
C GLY A 33 -2.20 -9.54 6.01
N ILE A 34 -2.00 -8.67 7.01
CA ILE A 34 -2.03 -9.09 8.42
C ILE A 34 -3.45 -9.53 8.79
N SER A 35 -3.58 -10.40 9.79
CA SER A 35 -4.88 -10.86 10.29
C SER A 35 -5.83 -9.69 10.57
N SER A 36 -7.09 -9.85 10.16
CA SER A 36 -8.10 -8.80 10.29
C SER A 36 -8.21 -8.25 11.72
N ASN A 37 -8.47 -6.95 11.83
CA ASN A 37 -8.51 -6.20 13.10
C ASN A 37 -7.24 -6.28 13.97
N THR A 38 -6.10 -6.66 13.40
CA THR A 38 -4.82 -6.70 14.12
C THR A 38 -4.08 -5.38 13.99
N ASN A 39 -3.67 -4.83 15.13
CA ASN A 39 -2.87 -3.62 15.21
C ASN A 39 -1.64 -3.88 16.10
N TYR A 40 -0.53 -3.23 15.82
CA TYR A 40 0.66 -3.30 16.65
C TYR A 40 1.51 -2.03 16.54
N THR A 41 2.39 -1.82 17.50
CA THR A 41 3.45 -0.80 17.39
C THR A 41 4.77 -1.51 17.14
N ASP A 42 5.44 -1.17 16.04
CA ASP A 42 6.73 -1.74 15.70
C ASP A 42 7.75 -1.43 16.80
N GLU A 43 8.43 -2.46 17.30
CA GLU A 43 9.27 -2.33 18.49
C GLU A 43 10.53 -1.49 18.23
N THR A 44 11.02 -1.48 16.99
CA THR A 44 12.24 -0.76 16.60
C THR A 44 11.94 0.70 16.26
N THR A 45 10.97 0.93 15.38
CA THR A 45 10.63 2.26 14.84
C THR A 45 9.61 3.02 15.68
N LYS A 46 8.91 2.32 16.59
CA LYS A 46 7.79 2.85 17.39
C LYS A 46 6.60 3.32 16.55
N ILE A 47 6.54 2.90 15.28
CA ILE A 47 5.45 3.27 14.37
C ILE A 47 4.27 2.31 14.59
N PRO A 48 3.04 2.83 14.81
CA PRO A 48 1.85 2.00 14.83
C PRO A 48 1.46 1.57 13.42
N TYR A 49 1.06 0.30 13.31
CA TYR A 49 0.52 -0.35 12.13
C TYR A 49 -0.88 -0.90 12.42
N VAL A 50 -1.73 -0.81 11.40
CA VAL A 50 -3.09 -1.37 11.41
C VAL A 50 -3.27 -2.33 10.23
N SER A 51 -4.26 -3.22 10.34
CA SER A 51 -4.69 -4.10 9.24
C SER A 51 -5.27 -3.30 8.05
N ASP A 52 -5.24 -3.91 6.86
CA ASP A 52 -5.74 -3.29 5.64
C ASP A 52 -7.25 -3.41 5.38
N ASP A 53 -8.00 -4.12 6.24
CA ASP A 53 -9.43 -4.37 6.07
C ASP A 53 -10.27 -3.10 5.82
N GLY A 54 -9.87 -1.97 6.41
CA GLY A 54 -10.60 -0.70 6.30
C GLY A 54 -10.30 0.10 5.03
N PHE A 55 -9.40 -0.38 4.17
CA PHE A 55 -8.86 0.39 3.04
C PHE A 55 -9.07 -0.28 1.69
N ILE A 56 -9.39 -1.58 1.68
CA ILE A 56 -9.60 -2.35 0.46
C ILE A 56 -10.48 -3.58 0.71
N ASP A 57 -11.41 -3.84 -0.21
CA ASP A 57 -12.39 -4.95 -0.07
C ASP A 57 -12.02 -6.20 -0.91
N THR A 58 -10.91 -6.13 -1.65
CA THR A 58 -10.50 -7.16 -2.63
C THR A 58 -9.15 -7.77 -2.27
N GLY A 59 -8.82 -8.91 -2.87
CA GLY A 59 -7.53 -9.57 -2.68
C GLY A 59 -7.58 -10.68 -1.64
N THR A 60 -6.42 -11.30 -1.39
CA THR A 60 -6.26 -12.41 -0.45
C THR A 60 -5.00 -12.21 0.39
N ASP A 61 -5.09 -12.56 1.66
CA ASP A 61 -4.04 -12.34 2.64
C ASP A 61 -3.08 -13.52 2.69
N HIS A 62 -1.78 -13.24 2.77
CA HIS A 62 -0.74 -14.25 2.81
C HIS A 62 0.38 -13.90 3.77
N THR A 63 0.98 -14.93 4.34
CA THR A 63 2.27 -14.86 5.02
C THR A 63 3.36 -15.36 4.07
N ILE A 64 4.53 -14.75 4.11
CA ILE A 64 5.68 -15.21 3.32
C ILE A 64 6.15 -16.61 3.78
N ALA A 65 6.89 -17.31 2.92
CA ALA A 65 7.48 -18.58 3.29
C ALA A 65 8.55 -18.41 4.39
N SER A 66 8.61 -19.37 5.31
CA SER A 66 9.43 -19.27 6.54
C SER A 66 10.92 -19.11 6.28
N ASN A 67 11.44 -19.61 5.16
CA ASN A 67 12.84 -19.45 4.76
C ASN A 67 13.20 -18.01 4.32
N TYR A 68 12.20 -17.13 4.15
CA TYR A 68 12.38 -15.70 3.91
C TYR A 68 12.00 -14.84 5.12
N ALA A 69 11.47 -15.43 6.19
CA ALA A 69 11.03 -14.74 7.41
C ALA A 69 12.13 -14.76 8.49
N ASP A 70 13.27 -14.12 8.22
CA ASP A 70 14.33 -13.99 9.23
C ASP A 70 14.00 -12.92 10.29
N SER A 71 14.69 -12.98 11.45
CA SER A 71 14.41 -12.08 12.58
C SER A 71 14.84 -10.62 12.36
N SER A 72 15.59 -10.32 11.29
CA SER A 72 15.97 -8.96 10.90
C SER A 72 14.98 -8.33 9.93
N LEU A 73 14.08 -9.13 9.34
CA LEU A 73 13.06 -8.65 8.43
C LEU A 73 12.03 -7.80 9.17
N GLU A 74 11.77 -6.62 8.61
CA GLU A 74 10.74 -5.71 9.13
C GLU A 74 9.38 -6.41 9.17
N LYS A 75 8.67 -6.26 10.29
CA LYS A 75 7.45 -7.02 10.57
C LYS A 75 6.39 -6.91 9.47
N GLN A 76 6.18 -5.70 8.93
CA GLN A 76 5.20 -5.44 7.86
C GLN A 76 5.62 -5.97 6.47
N LEU A 77 6.74 -6.70 6.37
CA LEU A 77 7.15 -7.43 5.16
C LEU A 77 6.92 -8.94 5.28
N GLN A 78 6.49 -9.42 6.46
CA GLN A 78 6.19 -10.84 6.70
C GLN A 78 4.82 -11.24 6.16
N THR A 79 3.96 -10.26 5.92
CA THR A 79 2.61 -10.40 5.36
C THR A 79 2.47 -9.57 4.08
N LEU A 80 1.54 -9.99 3.23
CA LEU A 80 1.12 -9.25 2.05
C LEU A 80 -0.33 -9.57 1.70
N ARG A 81 -0.98 -8.61 1.04
CA ARG A 81 -2.23 -8.85 0.30
C ARG A 81 -1.92 -9.01 -1.18
N SER A 82 -2.40 -10.09 -1.78
CA SER A 82 -2.26 -10.38 -3.22
C SER A 82 -3.58 -10.19 -3.97
N PHE A 83 -3.49 -9.85 -5.25
CA PHE A 83 -4.64 -9.52 -6.10
C PHE A 83 -4.69 -10.43 -7.35
N PRO A 84 -5.05 -11.71 -7.20
CA PRO A 84 -5.13 -12.63 -8.34
C PRO A 84 -6.25 -12.26 -9.33
N ASN A 85 -7.29 -11.59 -8.82
CA ASN A 85 -8.48 -11.17 -9.55
C ASN A 85 -8.49 -9.64 -9.75
N GLY A 86 -9.16 -9.20 -10.82
CA GLY A 86 -9.25 -7.79 -11.18
C GLY A 86 -7.98 -7.26 -11.87
N SER A 87 -8.17 -6.36 -12.82
CA SER A 87 -7.03 -5.70 -13.51
C SER A 87 -6.50 -4.50 -12.74
N ARG A 88 -7.29 -3.93 -11.84
CA ARG A 88 -6.96 -2.74 -11.03
C ARG A 88 -7.58 -2.89 -9.64
N ASN A 89 -6.76 -2.88 -8.61
CA ASN A 89 -7.18 -2.98 -7.22
C ASN A 89 -6.64 -1.77 -6.46
N CYS A 90 -7.50 -1.00 -5.81
CA CYS A 90 -7.16 0.31 -5.25
C CYS A 90 -7.45 0.37 -3.76
N TYR A 91 -6.44 0.78 -2.99
CA TYR A 91 -6.61 1.21 -1.62
C TYR A 91 -7.25 2.60 -1.63
N ALA A 92 -8.28 2.80 -0.82
CA ALA A 92 -8.88 4.12 -0.57
C ALA A 92 -8.32 4.69 0.72
N LEU A 93 -7.63 5.83 0.63
CA LEU A 93 -7.01 6.52 1.77
C LEU A 93 -7.79 7.79 2.07
N THR A 94 -8.16 8.00 3.34
CA THR A 94 -8.71 9.28 3.79
C THR A 94 -7.60 10.31 3.87
N VAL A 95 -7.79 11.47 3.22
CA VAL A 95 -6.82 12.56 3.18
C VAL A 95 -7.53 13.90 3.37
N THR A 96 -6.79 14.94 3.73
CA THR A 96 -7.33 16.30 3.82
C THR A 96 -7.07 17.02 2.49
N PRO A 97 -8.07 17.65 1.85
CA PRO A 97 -7.84 18.47 0.67
C PRO A 97 -6.75 19.53 0.90
N GLU A 98 -5.96 19.82 -0.12
CA GLU A 98 -4.84 20.79 -0.11
C GLU A 98 -3.67 20.44 0.82
N GLN A 99 -3.75 19.34 1.57
CA GLN A 99 -2.67 18.83 2.39
C GLN A 99 -1.68 18.02 1.54
N LYS A 100 -0.38 18.26 1.78
CA LYS A 100 0.71 17.50 1.16
C LYS A 100 1.00 16.23 1.93
N TYR A 101 1.26 15.14 1.23
CA TYR A 101 1.57 13.84 1.81
C TYR A 101 2.78 13.19 1.16
N LEU A 102 3.59 12.51 1.97
CA LEU A 102 4.45 11.41 1.52
C LEU A 102 3.63 10.13 1.56
N VAL A 103 3.59 9.39 0.46
CA VAL A 103 3.07 8.02 0.40
C VAL A 103 4.19 7.06 0.06
N ARG A 104 4.26 5.94 0.79
CA ARG A 104 5.23 4.86 0.56
C ARG A 104 4.50 3.53 0.44
N ALA A 105 4.75 2.80 -0.64
CA ALA A 105 4.32 1.42 -0.80
C ALA A 105 5.54 0.49 -0.74
N SER A 106 5.44 -0.59 0.04
CA SER A 106 6.50 -1.59 0.20
C SER A 106 6.04 -2.95 -0.30
N PHE A 107 6.98 -3.68 -0.90
CA PHE A 107 6.73 -4.95 -1.58
C PHE A 107 7.84 -5.94 -1.25
N MET A 108 7.46 -7.15 -0.83
CA MET A 108 8.34 -8.31 -0.77
C MET A 108 7.52 -9.55 -1.13
N TYR A 109 7.99 -10.33 -2.12
CA TYR A 109 7.26 -11.52 -2.59
C TYR A 109 7.33 -12.67 -1.57
N GLY A 110 8.52 -12.92 -1.02
CA GLY A 110 8.73 -13.94 0.01
C GLY A 110 8.25 -15.35 -0.35
N SER A 111 8.05 -15.64 -1.64
CA SER A 111 7.44 -16.88 -2.13
C SER A 111 6.15 -17.28 -1.39
N TYR A 112 5.29 -16.30 -1.09
CA TYR A 112 4.06 -16.50 -0.31
C TYR A 112 3.12 -17.59 -0.89
N ASP A 113 3.16 -17.80 -2.20
CA ASP A 113 2.34 -18.76 -2.94
C ASP A 113 3.02 -20.14 -3.11
N GLY A 114 4.24 -20.31 -2.58
CA GLY A 114 5.04 -21.54 -2.71
C GLY A 114 5.59 -21.80 -4.11
N LEU A 115 5.44 -20.88 -5.07
CA LEU A 115 5.84 -21.10 -6.46
C LEU A 115 7.30 -20.75 -6.75
N ASN A 116 7.96 -19.97 -5.88
CA ASN A 116 9.29 -19.41 -6.12
C ASN A 116 9.40 -18.73 -7.51
N GLY A 117 8.33 -18.08 -7.96
CA GLY A 117 8.15 -17.65 -9.36
C GLY A 117 8.97 -16.43 -9.78
N ALA A 118 9.61 -15.73 -8.84
CA ALA A 118 10.41 -14.54 -9.10
C ALA A 118 11.85 -14.90 -9.48
N SER A 119 12.25 -14.58 -10.71
CA SER A 119 13.63 -14.74 -11.19
C SER A 119 14.02 -13.57 -12.12
N PRO A 120 15.32 -13.36 -12.42
CA PRO A 120 15.74 -12.38 -13.41
C PRO A 120 15.18 -12.64 -14.82
N SER A 121 14.91 -13.90 -15.17
CA SER A 121 14.32 -14.28 -16.47
C SER A 121 12.79 -14.25 -16.48
N ASN A 122 12.16 -14.24 -15.30
CA ASN A 122 10.71 -14.14 -15.12
C ASN A 122 10.40 -13.19 -13.94
N PRO A 123 10.57 -11.87 -14.13
CA PRO A 123 10.27 -10.90 -13.07
C PRO A 123 8.77 -10.82 -12.81
N LEU A 124 8.40 -10.59 -11.56
CA LEU A 124 7.03 -10.21 -11.21
C LEU A 124 6.88 -8.71 -11.48
N LEU A 125 6.07 -8.39 -12.49
CA LEU A 125 5.84 -7.03 -12.98
C LEU A 125 4.37 -6.63 -12.83
N PHE A 126 4.14 -5.46 -12.25
CA PHE A 126 2.83 -4.82 -12.18
C PHE A 126 3.02 -3.32 -11.93
N ASP A 127 2.04 -2.52 -12.32
CA ASP A 127 2.12 -1.07 -12.17
C ASP A 127 1.52 -0.61 -10.84
N LEU A 128 2.15 0.40 -10.25
CA LEU A 128 1.66 1.14 -9.12
C LEU A 128 1.20 2.52 -9.61
N HIS A 129 -0.02 2.89 -9.27
CA HIS A 129 -0.61 4.18 -9.62
C HIS A 129 -1.01 4.96 -8.37
N LEU A 130 -0.90 6.28 -8.48
CA LEU A 130 -1.51 7.22 -7.54
C LEU A 130 -2.68 7.91 -8.25
N GLY A 131 -3.90 7.59 -7.83
CA GLY A 131 -5.10 7.88 -8.59
C GLY A 131 -5.03 7.23 -9.97
N VAL A 132 -5.16 8.03 -11.02
CA VAL A 132 -5.02 7.59 -12.42
C VAL A 132 -3.57 7.59 -12.92
N ASN A 133 -2.67 8.32 -12.25
CA ASN A 133 -1.32 8.56 -12.72
C ASN A 133 -0.42 7.36 -12.43
N LEU A 134 0.36 6.92 -13.43
CA LEU A 134 1.41 5.92 -13.22
C LEU A 134 2.45 6.52 -12.26
N TRP A 135 2.72 5.81 -11.18
CA TRP A 135 3.75 6.18 -10.20
C TRP A 135 5.04 5.42 -10.51
N THR A 136 4.99 4.10 -10.64
CA THR A 136 6.13 3.28 -11.04
C THR A 136 5.68 1.88 -11.47
N THR A 137 6.54 1.15 -12.17
CA THR A 137 6.38 -0.30 -12.37
C THR A 137 7.17 -1.04 -11.30
N VAL A 138 6.48 -1.85 -10.49
CA VAL A 138 7.12 -2.73 -9.52
C VAL A 138 7.81 -3.87 -10.27
N ASN A 139 9.08 -4.10 -9.94
CA ASN A 139 9.89 -5.14 -10.54
C ASN A 139 10.64 -5.94 -9.46
N ILE A 140 10.22 -7.19 -9.31
CA ILE A 140 10.71 -8.13 -8.31
C ILE A 140 11.29 -9.35 -9.03
N THR A 141 12.59 -9.57 -8.85
CA THR A 141 13.37 -10.61 -9.54
C THR A 141 13.82 -11.73 -8.61
N LYS A 142 13.61 -11.57 -7.30
CA LYS A 142 13.92 -12.55 -6.27
C LYS A 142 12.86 -12.50 -5.19
N ALA A 143 12.60 -13.62 -4.53
CA ALA A 143 11.65 -13.67 -3.42
C ALA A 143 12.04 -12.76 -2.24
N SER A 144 13.34 -12.58 -1.98
CA SER A 144 13.85 -11.68 -0.94
C SER A 144 14.03 -10.22 -1.39
N ASP A 145 13.71 -9.87 -2.63
CA ASP A 145 13.80 -8.48 -3.08
C ASP A 145 12.79 -7.62 -2.33
N ILE A 146 13.29 -6.67 -1.54
CA ILE A 146 12.47 -5.61 -0.94
C ILE A 146 12.46 -4.45 -1.93
N ARG A 147 11.27 -3.99 -2.33
CA ARG A 147 11.07 -2.81 -3.16
C ARG A 147 10.21 -1.80 -2.41
N ARG A 148 10.62 -0.53 -2.47
CA ARG A 148 9.89 0.60 -1.87
C ARG A 148 9.71 1.67 -2.92
N ALA A 149 8.47 2.08 -3.14
CA ALA A 149 8.13 3.24 -3.95
C ALA A 149 7.74 4.37 -3.01
N GLU A 150 8.28 5.57 -3.23
CA GLU A 150 7.87 6.79 -2.53
C GLU A 150 7.42 7.86 -3.50
N ALA A 151 6.34 8.56 -3.15
CA ALA A 151 5.86 9.75 -3.84
C ALA A 151 5.41 10.81 -2.86
N ILE A 152 5.45 12.05 -3.31
CA ILE A 152 4.85 13.19 -2.66
C ILE A 152 3.76 13.73 -3.57
N PHE A 153 2.58 13.92 -3.00
CA PHE A 153 1.44 14.50 -3.70
C PHE A 153 0.72 15.53 -2.82
N VAL A 154 -0.07 16.38 -3.45
CA VAL A 154 -1.02 17.26 -2.76
C VAL A 154 -2.41 16.73 -3.04
N ALA A 155 -3.17 16.45 -1.97
CA ALA A 155 -4.51 15.92 -2.09
C ALA A 155 -5.45 16.96 -2.73
N SER A 156 -6.17 16.57 -3.79
CA SER A 156 -7.16 17.41 -4.44
C SER A 156 -8.58 17.21 -3.89
N ALA A 157 -8.80 16.14 -3.14
CA ALA A 157 -10.07 15.74 -2.56
C ALA A 157 -9.85 15.18 -1.15
N ASP A 158 -10.91 14.71 -0.50
CA ASP A 158 -10.91 14.05 0.81
C ASP A 158 -10.50 12.57 0.76
N SER A 159 -10.26 12.04 -0.45
CA SER A 159 -9.76 10.69 -0.68
C SER A 159 -8.64 10.66 -1.72
N ALA A 160 -7.67 9.79 -1.50
CA ALA A 160 -6.63 9.44 -2.46
C ALA A 160 -6.60 7.92 -2.68
N SER A 161 -6.33 7.50 -3.91
CA SER A 161 -6.27 6.07 -4.24
C SER A 161 -4.84 5.64 -4.59
N VAL A 162 -4.39 4.53 -4.01
CA VAL A 162 -3.16 3.84 -4.43
C VAL A 162 -3.56 2.53 -5.09
N CYS A 163 -3.30 2.40 -6.38
CA CYS A 163 -3.81 1.29 -7.18
C CYS A 163 -2.68 0.39 -7.69
N LEU A 164 -2.86 -0.91 -7.53
CA LEU A 164 -2.06 -1.95 -8.15
C LEU A 164 -2.75 -2.39 -9.44
N VAL A 165 -2.04 -2.28 -10.57
CA VAL A 165 -2.56 -2.57 -11.90
C VAL A 165 -1.79 -3.73 -12.52
N LYS A 166 -2.54 -4.76 -12.92
CA LYS A 166 -1.99 -5.95 -13.57
C LYS A 166 -1.61 -5.63 -15.01
N THR A 167 -0.32 -5.75 -15.34
CA THR A 167 0.21 -5.48 -16.69
C THR A 167 0.57 -6.74 -17.48
N GLY A 168 0.61 -7.90 -16.82
CA GLY A 168 0.96 -9.19 -17.43
C GLY A 168 0.37 -10.37 -16.67
N SER A 169 1.10 -11.48 -16.65
CA SER A 169 0.68 -12.70 -15.96
C SER A 169 0.89 -12.64 -14.44
N ALA A 170 1.83 -11.83 -13.97
CA ALA A 170 2.14 -11.70 -12.55
C ALA A 170 0.94 -11.19 -11.75
N THR A 171 0.77 -11.75 -10.54
CA THR A 171 -0.24 -11.31 -9.57
C THR A 171 0.30 -10.10 -8.82
N PRO A 172 -0.35 -8.92 -8.87
CA PRO A 172 0.05 -7.79 -8.05
C PRO A 172 -0.12 -8.10 -6.56
N PHE A 173 0.74 -7.52 -5.72
CA PHE A 173 0.66 -7.64 -4.27
C PHE A 173 1.27 -6.41 -3.60
N ILE A 174 0.98 -6.22 -2.32
CA ILE A 174 1.56 -5.16 -1.47
C ILE A 174 1.76 -5.69 -0.05
N SER A 175 2.87 -5.31 0.57
CA SER A 175 3.19 -5.71 1.95
C SER A 175 2.85 -4.60 2.95
N ALA A 176 3.12 -3.34 2.60
CA ALA A 176 2.76 -2.21 3.45
C ALA A 176 2.46 -0.94 2.67
N LEU A 177 1.57 -0.11 3.22
CA LEU A 177 1.22 1.21 2.70
C LEU A 177 1.26 2.25 3.82
N GLU A 178 2.16 3.22 3.69
CA GLU A 178 2.38 4.27 4.68
C GLU A 178 2.04 5.63 4.09
N LEU A 179 1.32 6.44 4.86
CA LEU A 179 0.95 7.82 4.52
C LEU A 179 1.39 8.75 5.65
N ARG A 180 2.09 9.83 5.30
CA ARG A 180 2.58 10.85 6.22
C ARG A 180 2.21 12.24 5.72
N PRO A 181 1.40 13.04 6.45
CA PRO A 181 1.21 14.44 6.15
C PRO A 181 2.55 15.18 6.30
N LEU A 182 2.80 16.10 5.37
CA LEU A 182 4.00 16.93 5.31
C LEU A 182 3.63 18.40 5.49
N LYS A 183 4.53 19.21 6.04
CA LYS A 183 4.34 20.66 6.02
C LYS A 183 4.28 21.13 4.56
N ASN A 184 3.31 21.97 4.21
CA ASN A 184 3.18 22.46 2.82
C ASN A 184 4.41 23.25 2.33
N THR A 185 5.24 23.75 3.26
CA THR A 185 6.50 24.47 2.98
C THR A 185 7.65 23.59 2.50
N ILE A 186 7.64 22.28 2.77
CA ILE A 186 8.68 21.36 2.28
C ILE A 186 8.27 20.80 0.92
N TYR A 187 9.24 20.58 0.02
CA TYR A 187 9.01 20.12 -1.36
C TYR A 187 8.04 21.03 -2.14
N SER A 188 8.41 22.30 -2.33
CA SER A 188 7.57 23.33 -2.98
C SER A 188 7.14 23.01 -4.41
N TYR A 189 7.87 22.15 -5.12
CA TYR A 189 7.53 21.72 -6.47
C TYR A 189 6.37 20.71 -6.54
N ALA A 190 6.02 20.06 -5.43
CA ALA A 190 4.84 19.20 -5.38
C ALA A 190 3.56 20.06 -5.25
N ASN A 191 2.62 19.89 -6.17
CA ASN A 191 1.32 20.57 -6.20
C ASN A 191 0.21 19.63 -6.69
N ALA A 192 -1.04 20.11 -6.74
CA ALA A 192 -2.20 19.29 -7.07
C ALA A 192 -2.15 18.61 -8.47
N THR A 193 -1.31 19.13 -9.38
CA THR A 193 -1.12 18.58 -10.73
C THR A 193 0.23 17.89 -10.94
N GLN A 194 1.14 18.04 -9.98
CA GLN A 194 2.52 17.57 -10.10
C GLN A 194 2.94 16.84 -8.83
N ASN A 195 3.05 15.52 -8.96
CA ASN A 195 3.61 14.65 -7.94
C ASN A 195 5.13 14.56 -8.09
N LEU A 196 5.83 14.32 -6.99
CA LEU A 196 7.26 14.02 -6.99
C LEU A 196 7.43 12.53 -6.67
N VAL A 197 8.24 11.82 -7.43
CA VAL A 197 8.61 10.43 -7.13
C VAL A 197 10.03 10.42 -6.58
N LEU A 198 10.28 9.61 -5.55
CA LEU A 198 11.62 9.49 -4.99
C LEU A 198 12.55 8.85 -6.02
N PHE A 199 13.62 9.56 -6.37
CA PHE A 199 14.74 8.98 -7.11
C PHE A 199 15.79 8.39 -6.16
N LEU A 200 16.22 9.17 -5.17
CA LEU A 200 17.27 8.77 -4.23
C LEU A 200 17.16 9.57 -2.93
N ARG A 201 17.39 8.91 -1.79
CA ARG A 201 17.59 9.55 -0.48
C ARG A 201 18.89 9.02 0.11
N ILE A 202 19.80 9.92 0.47
CA ILE A 202 21.10 9.57 1.07
C ILE A 202 21.21 10.27 2.42
N ASN A 203 21.61 9.53 3.45
CA ASN A 203 22.11 10.11 4.68
C ASN A 203 23.64 10.26 4.57
N LEU A 204 24.14 11.49 4.62
CA LEU A 204 25.57 11.78 4.56
C LEU A 204 26.24 11.80 5.95
N ALA A 205 25.46 11.68 7.02
CA ALA A 205 25.99 11.58 8.38
C ALA A 205 26.57 10.19 8.65
N PRO A 206 27.48 10.04 9.63
CA PRO A 206 27.94 8.72 10.08
C PRO A 206 26.74 7.85 10.45
N THR A 207 26.78 6.58 10.04
CA THR A 207 25.74 5.61 10.42
C THR A 207 25.75 5.42 11.93
N THR A 208 24.79 6.02 12.62
CA THR A 208 24.39 5.56 13.95
C THR A 208 23.62 4.24 13.77
N ASN A 209 23.67 3.32 14.73
CA ASN A 209 22.86 2.09 14.73
C ASN A 209 21.34 2.36 14.89
N THR A 210 20.88 3.57 14.61
CA THR A 210 19.49 4.00 14.70
C THR A 210 18.88 4.03 13.32
N LEU A 211 17.85 3.22 13.09
CA LEU A 211 17.05 3.28 11.88
C LEU A 211 16.25 4.59 11.87
N LEU A 212 16.54 5.47 10.91
CA LEU A 212 15.73 6.66 10.63
C LEU A 212 14.70 6.27 9.56
N ARG A 213 13.42 6.18 9.94
CA ARG A 213 12.33 5.81 9.04
C ARG A 213 11.35 6.96 8.84
#